data_AF-A0A258HZN6-F1
#
_entry.id   AF-A0A258HZN6-F1
#
_cell.length_a   1.000
_cell.length_b   1.000
_cell.length_c   1.000
_cell.angle_alpha   90.00
_cell.angle_beta   90.00
_cell.angle_gamma   90.00
#
_symmetry.space_group_name_H-M   'P 1'
#
loop_
_entity.id
_entity.type
_entity.pdbx_description
1 polymer ?
#
loop_
_entity_poly.entity_id
_entity_poly.type
_entity_poly.pdbx_seq_one_letter_code
_entity_poly.pdbx_strand_id
1 'polypeptide(L)'
;MKIVVIGGSGLIGRQVVAHLAGRGHEAVSASPSTGVNVLTGQGLAEVLAGADVVVDVSNAPSFEDAAVLDFFTRSGRTLLAAEVEAGVAHHVALSIVGTD
;
A
#
# COMPACT_ATOMS: atom_id res chain seq x y z
N MET A 1 -6.11 1.86 -16.01
CA MET A 1 -6.28 1.14 -14.73
C MET A 1 -6.00 2.10 -13.61
N LYS A 2 -6.82 2.04 -12.56
CA LYS A 2 -6.59 2.74 -11.30
C LYS A 2 -5.71 1.88 -10.42
N ILE A 3 -4.54 2.41 -10.05
CA ILE A 3 -3.54 1.70 -9.23
C ILE A 3 -3.29 2.54 -7.99
N VAL A 4 -3.59 1.97 -6.82
CA VAL A 4 -3.33 2.62 -5.53
C VAL A 4 -1.96 2.16 -5.03
N VAL A 5 -1.08 3.12 -4.72
CA VAL A 5 0.27 2.87 -4.22
C VAL A 5 0.31 3.21 -2.73
N ILE A 6 0.26 2.19 -1.88
CA ILE A 6 0.42 2.32 -0.43
C ILE A 6 1.89 2.60 -0.11
N GLY A 7 2.14 3.59 0.75
CA GLY A 7 3.50 4.13 0.94
C GLY A 7 3.93 5.06 -0.20
N GLY A 8 2.97 5.58 -0.98
CA GLY A 8 3.21 6.36 -2.19
C GLY A 8 3.98 7.68 -1.98
N SER A 9 4.03 8.22 -0.75
CA SER A 9 4.85 9.39 -0.41
C SER A 9 6.30 9.08 -0.07
N GLY A 10 6.64 7.79 0.12
CA GLY A 10 7.97 7.32 0.44
C GLY A 10 8.93 7.29 -0.76
N LEU A 11 10.20 6.92 -0.48
CA LEU A 11 11.26 6.88 -1.49
C LEU A 11 10.92 6.02 -2.71
N ILE A 12 10.46 4.79 -2.48
CA ILE A 12 10.07 3.87 -3.55
C ILE A 12 8.70 4.26 -4.12
N GLY A 13 7.73 4.55 -3.26
CA GLY A 13 6.37 4.91 -3.65
C GLY A 13 6.29 6.06 -4.66
N ARG A 14 7.04 7.16 -4.44
CA ARG A 14 7.05 8.30 -5.37
C ARG A 14 7.56 7.92 -6.77
N GLN A 15 8.53 7.01 -6.85
CA GLN A 15 9.08 6.54 -8.12
C GLN A 15 8.07 5.63 -8.82
N VAL A 16 7.44 4.71 -8.09
CA VAL A 16 6.39 3.84 -8.61
C VAL A 16 5.23 4.66 -9.17
N VAL A 17 4.71 5.64 -8.40
CA VAL A 17 3.62 6.53 -8.84
C VAL A 17 4.01 7.26 -10.12
N ALA A 18 5.21 7.86 -10.18
CA ALA A 18 5.69 8.57 -11.37
C ALA A 18 5.80 7.66 -12.59
N HIS A 19 6.33 6.44 -12.42
CA HIS A 19 6.46 5.48 -13.51
C HIS A 19 5.11 4.95 -14.01
N LEU A 20 4.16 4.66 -13.12
CA LEU A 20 2.83 4.22 -13.49
C LEU A 20 2.05 5.32 -14.22
N ALA A 21 2.10 6.55 -13.71
CA ALA A 21 1.48 7.71 -14.35
C ALA A 21 2.09 7.98 -15.74
N GLY A 22 3.42 7.89 -15.87
CA GLY A 22 4.12 8.02 -17.15
C GLY A 22 3.75 6.96 -18.19
N ARG A 23 3.13 5.85 -17.78
CA ARG A 23 2.60 4.79 -18.65
C ARG A 23 1.09 4.91 -18.92
N GLY A 24 0.45 5.99 -18.45
CA GLY A 24 -0.97 6.26 -18.67
C GLY A 24 -1.92 5.55 -17.70
N HIS A 25 -1.43 5.05 -16.57
CA HIS A 25 -2.28 4.55 -15.49
C HIS A 25 -2.74 5.70 -14.58
N GLU A 26 -3.92 5.57 -13.98
CA GLU A 26 -4.35 6.45 -12.88
C GLU A 26 -3.64 5.97 -11.60
N ALA A 27 -2.47 6.55 -11.33
CA ALA A 27 -1.66 6.19 -10.16
C ALA A 27 -2.01 7.09 -8.97
N VAL A 28 -2.61 6.50 -7.94
CA VAL A 28 -3.04 7.20 -6.72
C VAL A 28 -2.08 6.91 -5.58
N SER A 29 -1.43 7.96 -5.07
CA SER A 29 -0.54 7.85 -3.90
C SER A 29 -1.37 7.80 -2.60
N ALA A 30 -1.09 6.82 -1.75
CA ALA A 30 -1.76 6.63 -0.47
C ALA A 30 -0.74 6.45 0.67
N SER A 31 -0.89 7.25 1.73
CA SER A 31 0.01 7.27 2.90
C SER A 31 -0.63 8.04 4.06
N PRO A 32 -0.03 8.05 5.27
CA PRO A 32 -0.54 8.86 6.37
C PRO A 32 -0.65 10.35 6.04
N SER A 33 0.29 10.89 5.24
CA SER A 33 0.25 12.29 4.78
C SER A 33 -0.89 12.59 3.80
N THR A 34 -1.53 11.56 3.22
CA THR A 34 -2.73 11.69 2.37
C THR A 34 -4.00 11.24 3.11
N GLY A 35 -3.94 11.07 4.43
CA GLY A 35 -5.09 10.67 5.26
C GLY A 35 -5.38 9.16 5.30
N VAL A 36 -4.51 8.33 4.72
CA VAL A 36 -4.68 6.87 4.66
C VAL A 36 -3.77 6.18 5.67
N ASN A 37 -4.33 5.28 6.49
CA ASN A 37 -3.59 4.54 7.49
C ASN A 37 -3.88 3.03 7.41
N VAL A 38 -2.87 2.26 7.02
CA VAL A 38 -2.97 0.80 6.87
C VAL A 38 -3.03 0.03 8.19
N LEU A 39 -2.66 0.63 9.32
CA LEU A 39 -2.77 -0.02 10.64
C LEU A 39 -4.18 0.11 11.23
N THR A 40 -4.87 1.19 10.93
CA THR A 40 -6.21 1.49 11.47
C THR A 40 -7.33 1.29 10.47
N GLY A 41 -7.00 1.21 9.17
CA GLY A 41 -7.96 1.14 8.07
C GLY A 41 -8.52 2.50 7.65
N GLN A 42 -8.13 3.59 8.33
CA GLN A 42 -8.62 4.93 8.01
C GLN A 42 -8.31 5.28 6.54
N GLY A 43 -9.33 5.73 5.80
CA GLY A 43 -9.19 6.18 4.42
C GLY A 43 -9.04 5.07 3.38
N LEU A 44 -9.01 3.78 3.79
CA LEU A 44 -8.82 2.67 2.85
C LEU A 44 -10.04 2.47 1.95
N ALA A 45 -11.25 2.50 2.49
CA ALA A 45 -12.47 2.31 1.69
C ALA A 45 -12.59 3.36 0.58
N GLU A 46 -12.31 4.62 0.90
CA GLU A 46 -12.40 5.73 -0.04
C GLU A 46 -11.30 5.68 -1.10
N VAL A 47 -10.06 5.41 -0.70
CA VAL A 47 -8.94 5.41 -1.67
C VAL A 47 -8.99 4.21 -2.61
N LEU A 48 -9.43 3.05 -2.10
CA LEU A 48 -9.52 1.80 -2.86
C LEU A 48 -10.76 1.71 -3.77
N ALA A 49 -11.72 2.62 -3.65
CA ALA A 49 -12.93 2.62 -4.46
C ALA A 49 -12.61 2.59 -5.97
N GLY A 50 -12.96 1.52 -6.67
CA GLY A 50 -12.68 1.34 -8.10
C GLY A 50 -11.20 1.12 -8.45
N ALA A 51 -10.35 0.78 -7.48
CA ALA A 51 -8.97 0.40 -7.74
C ALA A 51 -8.90 -0.99 -8.37
N ASP A 52 -8.15 -1.13 -9.46
CA ASP A 52 -7.90 -2.42 -10.12
C ASP A 52 -6.78 -3.18 -9.41
N VAL A 53 -5.76 -2.45 -8.93
CA VAL A 53 -4.52 -2.98 -8.35
C VAL A 53 -4.11 -2.15 -7.15
N VAL A 54 -3.58 -2.82 -6.12
CA VAL A 54 -2.81 -2.21 -5.06
C VAL A 54 -1.34 -2.62 -5.16
N VAL A 55 -0.45 -1.62 -5.07
CA VAL A 55 0.98 -1.82 -4.90
C VAL A 55 1.36 -1.39 -3.49
N ASP A 56 1.74 -2.34 -2.65
CA ASP A 56 2.16 -2.11 -1.28
C ASP A 56 3.68 -1.97 -1.18
N VAL A 57 4.12 -0.73 -0.98
CA VAL A 57 5.51 -0.38 -0.66
C VAL A 57 5.59 0.31 0.70
N SER A 58 4.68 -0.04 1.62
CA SER A 58 4.73 0.39 3.01
C SER A 58 6.01 -0.10 3.68
N ASN A 59 6.49 0.69 4.64
CA ASN A 59 7.68 0.35 5.40
C ASN A 59 7.40 0.57 6.89
N ALA A 60 7.85 -0.38 7.71
CA ALA A 60 7.72 -0.28 9.16
C ALA A 60 8.55 0.93 9.67
N PRO A 61 8.06 1.64 10.70
CA PRO A 61 8.80 2.75 11.31
C PRO A 61 9.94 2.28 12.22
N SER A 62 10.01 0.99 12.51
CA SER A 62 11.00 0.35 13.37
C SER A 62 11.48 -0.96 12.73
N PHE A 63 12.74 -1.30 12.98
CA PHE A 63 13.36 -2.58 12.58
C PHE A 63 13.55 -3.54 13.76
N GLU A 64 13.03 -3.21 14.94
CA GLU A 64 13.00 -4.16 16.06
C GLU A 64 12.06 -5.32 15.71
N ASP A 65 12.51 -6.55 15.93
CA ASP A 65 11.90 -7.80 15.44
C ASP A 65 10.40 -7.90 15.75
N ALA A 66 9.99 -7.63 16.99
CA ALA A 66 8.58 -7.71 17.36
C ALA A 66 7.76 -6.57 16.72
N ALA A 67 8.29 -5.35 16.72
CA ALA A 67 7.62 -4.18 16.16
C ALA A 67 7.47 -4.26 14.64
N VAL A 68 8.49 -4.73 13.92
CA VAL A 68 8.44 -4.87 12.45
C VAL A 68 7.47 -5.99 12.05
N LEU A 69 7.47 -7.11 12.77
CA LEU A 69 6.54 -8.21 12.53
C LEU A 69 5.09 -7.81 12.83
N ASP A 70 4.82 -7.10 13.93
CA ASP A 70 3.48 -6.59 14.24
C ASP A 70 2.98 -5.65 13.16
N PHE A 71 3.84 -4.73 12.70
CA PHE A 71 3.50 -3.78 11.64
C PHE A 71 3.03 -4.50 10.39
N PHE A 72 3.86 -5.36 9.79
CA PHE A 72 3.53 -6.03 8.52
C PHE A 72 2.35 -6.99 8.67
N THR A 73 2.21 -7.67 9.81
CA THR A 73 1.08 -8.56 10.07
C THR A 73 -0.24 -7.78 10.11
N ARG A 74 -0.27 -6.65 10.82
CA ARG A 74 -1.49 -5.85 11.00
C ARG A 74 -1.82 -5.02 9.78
N SER A 75 -0.82 -4.39 9.16
CA SER A 75 -1.02 -3.59 7.94
C SER A 75 -1.51 -4.48 6.81
N GLY A 76 -0.86 -5.63 6.59
CA GLY A 76 -1.23 -6.57 5.54
C GLY A 76 -2.66 -7.10 5.72
N ARG A 77 -3.03 -7.51 6.93
CA ARG A 77 -4.41 -7.98 7.21
C ARG A 77 -5.46 -6.91 6.97
N THR A 78 -5.23 -5.71 7.48
CA THR A 78 -6.15 -4.58 7.35
C THR A 78 -6.32 -4.18 5.88
N LEU A 79 -5.20 -4.07 5.16
CA LEU A 79 -5.19 -3.69 3.75
C LEU A 79 -5.87 -4.75 2.87
N LEU A 80 -5.50 -6.03 3.01
CA LEU A 80 -6.11 -7.12 2.23
C LEU A 80 -7.61 -7.26 2.50
N ALA A 81 -8.08 -7.03 3.73
CA ALA A 81 -9.50 -7.02 4.02
C ALA A 81 -10.24 -5.90 3.27
N ALA A 82 -9.69 -4.68 3.29
CA ALA A 82 -10.27 -3.55 2.57
C ALA A 82 -10.22 -3.73 1.05
N GLU A 83 -9.17 -4.36 0.52
CA GLU A 83 -9.04 -4.72 -0.89
C GLU A 83 -10.12 -5.71 -1.34
N VAL A 84 -10.40 -6.73 -0.54
CA VAL A 84 -11.49 -7.69 -0.81
C VAL A 84 -12.84 -6.98 -0.85
N GLU A 85 -13.12 -6.09 0.10
CA GLU A 85 -14.36 -5.31 0.13
C GLU A 85 -14.49 -4.37 -1.08
N ALA A 86 -13.39 -3.77 -1.51
CA ALA A 86 -13.35 -2.88 -2.67
C ALA A 86 -13.34 -3.61 -4.02
N GLY A 87 -13.17 -4.94 -4.03
CA GLY A 87 -13.10 -5.75 -5.25
C GLY A 87 -11.78 -5.61 -6.02
N VAL A 88 -10.69 -5.27 -5.34
CA VAL A 88 -9.35 -5.16 -5.95
C VAL A 88 -8.91 -6.52 -6.48
N ALA A 89 -8.48 -6.58 -7.75
CA ALA A 89 -8.13 -7.84 -8.40
C ALA A 89 -6.71 -8.32 -8.09
N HIS A 90 -5.78 -7.39 -7.83
CA HIS A 90 -4.37 -7.72 -7.61
C HIS A 90 -3.75 -6.91 -6.48
N HIS A 91 -3.05 -7.64 -5.60
CA HIS A 91 -2.17 -7.08 -4.59
C HIS A 91 -0.71 -7.40 -4.95
N VAL A 92 0.15 -6.39 -5.01
CA VAL A 92 1.59 -6.54 -5.27
C VAL A 92 2.37 -5.96 -4.09
N ALA A 93 2.99 -6.82 -3.30
CA ALA A 93 3.81 -6.41 -2.17
C ALA A 93 5.30 -6.34 -2.53
N LEU A 94 5.99 -5.29 -2.08
CA LEU A 94 7.45 -5.22 -2.10
C LEU A 94 8.01 -5.88 -0.84
N SER A 95 8.72 -6.98 -1.04
CA SER A 95 9.49 -7.66 0.02
C SER A 95 11.00 -7.39 -0.16
N ILE A 96 11.81 -8.08 0.64
CA ILE A 96 13.27 -8.07 0.58
C ILE A 96 13.79 -9.51 0.41
N VAL A 97 15.07 -9.65 0.06
CA VAL A 97 15.73 -10.96 0.01
C VAL A 97 16.19 -11.34 1.42
N GLY A 98 15.97 -12.59 1.83
CA GLY A 98 16.38 -13.11 3.14
C GLY A 98 15.36 -12.83 4.25
N THR A 99 14.08 -13.13 4.00
CA THR A 99 12.98 -12.99 4.97
C THR A 99 12.69 -14.27 5.74
N ASP A 100 13.64 -15.19 5.76
CA ASP A 100 13.56 -16.50 6.42
C ASP A 100 13.77 -16.43 7.95
#